data_AF-A0A5B8NKJ6-F1
#
_entry.id   AF-A0A5B8NKJ6-F1
#
_cell.length_a   1.000
_cell.length_b   1.000
_cell.length_c   1.000
_cell.angle_alpha   90.00
_cell.angle_beta   90.00
_cell.angle_gamma   90.00
#
_symmetry.space_group_name_H-M   'P 1'
#
loop_
_entity.id
_entity.type
_entity.pdbx_description
1 polymer ?
#
loop_
_entity_poly.entity_id
_entity_poly.type
_entity_poly.pdbx_seq_one_letter_code
_entity_poly.pdbx_strand_id
1 'polypeptide(L)'
;MSYVISDNCIACGSCLSQCPTGAISQNDNGKFAIDPNACNHCVGFYGVPQCMSVCPTKDSCSPSLASVIPATEGKYWDRWFGTYEHLTARLQAKQETRYWQNWFDVYSEKLERLMVSH
;
A
#
# COMPACT_ATOMS: atom_id res chain seq x y z
N MET A 1 4.90 -11.19 -16.72
CA MET A 1 4.78 -10.84 -15.29
C MET A 1 3.30 -10.70 -14.96
N SER A 2 2.60 -11.77 -14.55
CA SER A 2 1.13 -11.88 -14.58
C SER A 2 0.39 -11.34 -13.34
N TYR A 3 -0.94 -11.47 -13.33
CA TYR A 3 -1.77 -11.39 -12.12
C TYR A 3 -1.72 -12.71 -11.33
N VAL A 4 -2.02 -12.62 -10.04
CA VAL A 4 -2.09 -13.76 -9.12
C VAL A 4 -3.40 -13.72 -8.33
N ILE A 5 -3.96 -14.89 -8.03
CA ILE A 5 -5.11 -15.03 -7.14
C ILE A 5 -4.61 -15.51 -5.77
N SER A 6 -4.91 -14.74 -4.73
CA SER A 6 -4.54 -15.04 -3.35
C SER A 6 -5.48 -16.04 -2.71
N ASP A 7 -5.11 -16.50 -1.51
CA ASP A 7 -5.88 -17.46 -0.74
C ASP A 7 -7.26 -16.96 -0.26
N ASN A 8 -7.56 -15.68 -0.43
CA ASN A 8 -8.87 -15.10 -0.10
C ASN A 8 -9.93 -15.38 -1.17
N CYS A 9 -9.63 -16.23 -2.16
CA CYS A 9 -10.57 -16.65 -3.19
C CYS A 9 -11.72 -17.47 -2.58
N ILE A 10 -12.94 -17.01 -2.78
CA ILE A 10 -14.18 -17.69 -2.33
C ILE A 10 -14.78 -18.62 -3.40
N ALA A 11 -14.01 -18.95 -4.45
CA ALA A 11 -14.43 -19.83 -5.54
C ALA A 11 -15.77 -19.46 -6.23
N CYS A 12 -16.11 -18.16 -6.30
CA CYS A 12 -17.39 -17.69 -6.88
C CYS A 12 -17.50 -17.87 -8.40
N GLY A 13 -16.39 -18.04 -9.12
CA GLY A 13 -16.37 -18.30 -10.57
C GLY A 13 -16.55 -17.07 -11.47
N SER A 14 -16.85 -15.88 -10.94
CA SER A 14 -17.13 -14.67 -11.74
C SER A 14 -15.99 -14.29 -12.71
N CYS A 15 -14.74 -14.58 -12.37
CA CYS A 15 -13.59 -14.22 -13.20
C CYS A 15 -13.37 -15.15 -14.41
N LEU A 16 -13.90 -16.38 -14.40
CA LEU A 16 -13.71 -17.37 -15.46
C LEU A 16 -14.24 -16.86 -16.81
N SER A 17 -15.47 -16.37 -16.83
CA SER A 17 -16.14 -15.90 -18.05
C SER A 17 -15.58 -14.57 -18.58
N GLN A 18 -14.82 -13.86 -17.75
CA GLN A 18 -14.30 -12.53 -18.07
C GLN A 18 -12.88 -12.57 -18.62
N CYS A 19 -12.16 -13.70 -18.48
CA CYS A 19 -10.80 -13.81 -18.98
C CYS A 19 -10.80 -14.07 -20.50
N PRO A 20 -10.33 -13.12 -21.34
CA PRO A 20 -10.38 -13.28 -22.79
C PRO A 20 -9.42 -14.35 -23.33
N THR A 21 -8.36 -14.66 -22.60
CA THR A 21 -7.36 -15.67 -22.99
C THR A 21 -7.59 -17.03 -22.33
N GLY A 22 -8.63 -17.18 -21.50
CA GLY A 22 -8.88 -18.42 -20.77
C GLY A 22 -7.78 -18.80 -19.76
N ALA A 23 -7.01 -17.82 -19.28
CA ALA A 23 -5.87 -18.06 -18.38
C ALA A 23 -6.26 -18.46 -16.94
N ILE A 24 -7.54 -18.56 -16.60
CA ILE A 24 -8.02 -18.84 -15.23
C ILE A 24 -8.59 -20.25 -15.16
N SER A 25 -8.10 -21.05 -14.21
CA SER A 25 -8.56 -22.42 -13.97
C SER A 25 -8.71 -22.70 -12.47
N GLN A 26 -9.48 -23.74 -12.13
CA GLN A 26 -9.62 -24.19 -10.75
C GLN A 26 -8.41 -25.04 -10.34
N ASN A 27 -7.88 -24.80 -9.14
CA ASN A 27 -6.77 -25.56 -8.55
C ASN A 27 -7.29 -26.67 -7.61
N ASP A 28 -6.36 -27.49 -7.11
CA ASP A 28 -6.66 -28.64 -6.24
C ASP A 28 -7.32 -28.24 -4.90
N ASN A 29 -7.14 -26.99 -4.47
CA ASN A 29 -7.73 -26.45 -3.24
C ASN A 29 -9.16 -25.90 -3.47
N GLY A 30 -9.73 -26.09 -4.66
CA GLY A 30 -11.05 -25.58 -5.05
C GLY A 30 -11.09 -24.08 -5.35
N LYS A 31 -9.95 -23.38 -5.27
CA LYS A 31 -9.82 -21.95 -5.58
C LYS A 31 -9.45 -21.76 -7.05
N PHE A 32 -9.55 -20.53 -7.54
CA PHE A 32 -9.09 -20.19 -8.88
C PHE A 32 -7.62 -19.78 -8.87
N ALA A 33 -6.89 -20.12 -9.94
CA ALA A 33 -5.52 -19.75 -10.19
C ALA A 33 -5.37 -19.21 -11.63
N ILE A 34 -4.39 -18.32 -11.83
CA ILE A 34 -4.09 -17.72 -13.13
C ILE A 34 -2.81 -18.36 -13.66
N ASP A 35 -2.86 -18.91 -14.87
CA ASP A 35 -1.66 -19.34 -15.60
C ASP A 35 -0.87 -18.11 -16.06
N PRO A 36 0.37 -17.90 -15.56
CA PRO A 36 1.18 -16.76 -15.93
C PRO A 36 1.58 -16.72 -17.40
N ASN A 37 1.59 -17.86 -18.10
CA ASN A 37 1.98 -17.96 -19.50
C ASN A 37 0.83 -17.61 -20.44
N ALA A 38 -0.42 -17.88 -20.04
CA ALA A 38 -1.61 -17.56 -20.81
C ALA A 38 -2.15 -16.14 -20.50
N CYS A 39 -1.77 -15.55 -19.36
CA CYS A 39 -2.24 -14.23 -18.96
C CYS A 39 -1.53 -13.12 -19.74
N ASN A 40 -2.28 -12.39 -20.57
CA ASN A 40 -1.78 -11.25 -21.35
C ASN A 40 -2.22 -9.88 -20.79
N HIS A 41 -2.67 -9.83 -19.53
CA HIS A 41 -3.14 -8.60 -18.88
C HIS A 41 -4.36 -7.97 -19.55
N CYS A 42 -5.18 -8.78 -20.26
CA CYS A 42 -6.28 -8.30 -21.09
C CYS A 42 -5.85 -7.38 -22.26
N VAL A 43 -4.56 -7.27 -22.56
CA VAL A 43 -4.04 -6.44 -23.65
C VAL A 43 -4.63 -6.92 -24.98
N GLY A 44 -5.12 -5.97 -25.79
CA GLY A 44 -5.80 -6.26 -27.05
C GLY A 44 -7.28 -6.60 -26.94
N PHE A 45 -7.82 -6.71 -25.72
CA PHE A 45 -9.25 -6.96 -25.48
C PHE A 45 -9.90 -5.84 -24.66
N TYR A 46 -9.29 -5.46 -23.53
CA TYR A 46 -9.82 -4.47 -22.59
C TYR A 46 -8.73 -3.52 -22.09
N GLY A 47 -9.13 -2.30 -21.70
CA GLY A 47 -8.22 -1.33 -21.09
C GLY A 47 -7.96 -1.55 -19.59
N VAL A 48 -8.70 -2.46 -18.95
CA VAL A 48 -8.60 -2.77 -17.52
C VAL A 48 -8.69 -4.28 -17.28
N PRO A 49 -8.03 -4.81 -16.23
CA PRO A 49 -8.03 -6.24 -15.92
C PRO A 49 -9.40 -6.72 -15.42
N GLN A 50 -10.10 -7.49 -16.27
CA GLN A 50 -11.48 -7.89 -15.98
C GLN A 50 -11.62 -8.79 -14.75
N CYS A 51 -10.65 -9.70 -14.51
CA CYS A 51 -10.65 -10.58 -13.35
C CYS A 51 -10.64 -9.82 -12.01
N MET A 52 -10.00 -8.65 -11.95
CA MET A 52 -10.01 -7.76 -10.79
C MET A 52 -11.33 -6.98 -10.71
N SER A 53 -11.85 -6.51 -11.84
CA SER A 53 -13.09 -5.70 -11.89
C SER A 53 -14.33 -6.45 -11.42
N VAL A 54 -14.40 -7.77 -11.63
CA VAL A 54 -15.56 -8.59 -11.24
C VAL A 54 -15.38 -9.32 -9.91
N CYS A 55 -14.22 -9.20 -9.26
CA CYS A 55 -13.91 -9.94 -8.05
C CYS A 55 -14.69 -9.37 -6.85
N PRO A 56 -15.61 -10.14 -6.23
CA PRO A 56 -16.43 -9.63 -5.13
C PRO A 56 -15.63 -9.40 -3.84
N THR A 57 -14.50 -10.10 -3.66
CA THR A 57 -13.64 -9.95 -2.49
C THR A 57 -12.58 -8.86 -2.64
N LYS A 58 -12.53 -8.17 -3.80
CA LYS A 58 -11.67 -7.04 -4.17
C LYS A 58 -10.15 -7.30 -4.13
N ASP A 59 -9.64 -7.92 -3.08
CA ASP A 59 -8.21 -8.13 -2.81
C ASP A 59 -7.72 -9.54 -3.17
N SER A 60 -8.60 -10.39 -3.72
CA SER A 60 -8.23 -11.75 -4.08
C SER A 60 -7.45 -11.83 -5.39
N CYS A 61 -7.69 -10.94 -6.36
CA CYS A 61 -6.95 -10.91 -7.63
C CYS A 61 -6.09 -9.65 -7.70
N SER A 62 -4.77 -9.81 -7.59
CA SER A 62 -3.82 -8.70 -7.55
C SER A 62 -2.72 -8.86 -8.61
N PRO A 63 -2.12 -7.76 -9.09
CA PRO A 63 -0.94 -7.85 -9.93
C PRO A 63 0.20 -8.51 -9.13
N SER A 64 0.96 -9.41 -9.75
CA SER A 64 2.14 -9.99 -9.10
C SER A 64 3.09 -8.85 -8.71
N LEU A 65 3.66 -8.88 -7.50
CA LEU A 65 4.63 -7.86 -7.05
C LEU A 65 5.77 -7.66 -8.06
N ALA A 66 6.17 -8.73 -8.76
CA ALA A 66 7.16 -8.66 -9.84
C ALA A 66 6.73 -7.80 -11.04
N SER A 67 5.42 -7.64 -11.27
CA SER A 67 4.83 -6.79 -12.33
C SER A 67 4.65 -5.32 -11.92
N VAL A 68 4.61 -5.04 -10.61
CA VAL A 68 4.39 -3.69 -10.07
C VAL A 68 5.71 -3.01 -9.75
N ILE A 69 6.73 -3.79 -9.35
CA ILE A 69 8.05 -3.27 -9.00
C ILE A 69 8.92 -3.32 -10.27
N PRO A 70 9.13 -2.20 -11.00
CA PRO A 70 10.18 -2.16 -12.00
C PRO A 70 11.53 -2.45 -11.31
N ALA A 71 12.37 -3.29 -11.91
CA ALA A 71 13.70 -3.65 -11.40
C ALA A 71 14.64 -2.44 -11.14
N THR A 72 14.17 -1.21 -11.41
CA THR A 72 14.85 0.07 -11.21
C THR A 72 14.38 0.85 -9.97
N GLU A 73 13.36 0.37 -9.23
CA GLU A 73 12.73 1.12 -8.13
C GLU A 73 13.56 1.23 -6.85
N GLY A 74 14.57 0.38 -6.67
CA GLY A 74 15.48 0.46 -5.51
C GLY A 74 16.07 1.87 -5.34
N LYS A 75 16.47 2.52 -6.44
CA LYS A 75 17.14 3.83 -6.39
C LYS A 75 16.24 4.99 -5.95
N TYR A 76 14.92 4.91 -6.19
CA TYR A 76 14.00 5.98 -5.80
C TYR A 76 13.71 5.91 -4.30
N TRP A 77 13.33 4.73 -3.82
CA TRP A 77 13.02 4.51 -2.41
C TRP A 77 14.27 4.66 -1.53
N ASP A 78 15.43 4.14 -1.95
CA ASP A 78 16.69 4.32 -1.22
C ASP A 78 17.04 5.82 -1.05
N ARG A 79 16.84 6.62 -2.11
CA ARG A 79 17.09 8.06 -2.06
C ARG A 79 16.09 8.80 -1.19
N TRP A 80 14.81 8.43 -1.25
CA TRP A 80 13.77 9.05 -0.45
C TRP A 80 13.94 8.73 1.04
N PHE A 81 14.12 7.44 1.39
CA PHE A 81 14.35 7.01 2.77
C PHE A 81 15.62 7.63 3.36
N GLY A 82 16.73 7.66 2.61
CA GLY A 82 17.95 8.33 3.05
C GLY A 82 17.77 9.83 3.31
N THR A 83 16.94 10.51 2.50
CA THR A 83 16.61 11.93 2.73
C THR A 83 15.73 12.11 3.97
N TYR A 84 14.73 11.24 4.14
CA TYR A 84 13.82 11.25 5.28
C TYR A 84 14.55 11.03 6.61
N GLU A 85 15.40 10.00 6.69
CA GLU A 85 16.17 9.69 7.90
C GLU A 85 17.11 10.83 8.27
N HIS A 86 17.81 11.42 7.29
CA HIS A 86 18.70 12.56 7.53
C HIS A 86 17.95 13.79 8.07
N LEU A 87 16.77 14.10 7.52
CA LEU A 87 15.96 15.21 8.01
C LEU A 87 15.43 14.95 9.42
N THR A 88 15.00 13.71 9.70
CA THR A 88 14.48 13.31 11.00
C THR A 88 15.58 13.35 12.07
N ALA A 89 16.77 12.87 11.77
CA ALA A 89 17.94 12.96 12.63
C ALA A 89 18.31 14.42 12.92
N ARG A 90 18.22 15.32 11.93
CA ARG A 90 18.45 16.76 12.13
C ARG A 90 17.39 17.42 12.99
N LEU A 91 16.14 17.00 12.87
CA LEU A 91 15.06 17.49 13.72
C LEU A 91 15.25 17.01 15.17
N GLN A 92 15.59 15.75 15.37
CA GLN A 92 15.86 15.18 16.70
C GLN A 92 17.15 15.74 17.33
N ALA A 93 18.17 16.04 16.52
CA ALA A 93 19.43 16.65 16.97
C ALA A 93 19.31 18.15 17.20
N LYS A 94 18.27 18.82 16.68
CA LYS A 94 17.97 20.21 17.04
C LYS A 94 17.41 20.21 18.46
N GLN A 95 18.32 20.42 19.41
CA GLN A 95 18.01 20.65 20.81
C GLN A 95 16.86 21.64 20.93
N GLU A 96 15.74 21.20 21.52
CA GLU A 96 14.57 22.04 21.75
C GLU A 96 15.03 23.35 22.38
N THR A 97 14.83 24.46 21.68
CA THR A 97 15.18 25.76 22.23
C THR A 97 14.34 25.96 23.49
N ARG A 98 15.00 26.13 24.63
CA ARG A 98 14.41 26.41 25.96
C ARG A 98 13.37 27.52 25.98
N TYR A 99 13.25 28.29 24.89
CA TYR A 99 12.19 29.27 24.66
C TYR A 99 10.79 28.70 24.90
N TRP A 100 10.44 27.56 24.31
CA TRP A 100 9.07 27.02 24.43
C TRP A 100 8.79 26.44 25.81
N GLN A 101 9.78 25.77 26.41
CA GLN A 101 9.70 25.26 27.77
C GLN A 101 9.54 26.43 28.76
N ASN A 102 10.41 27.44 28.69
CA ASN A 102 10.34 28.62 29.55
C ASN A 102 9.04 29.42 29.35
N TRP A 103 8.55 29.55 28.11
CA TRP A 103 7.29 30.24 27.84
C TRP A 103 6.10 29.51 28.46
N PHE A 104 6.06 28.17 28.33
CA PHE A 104 5.01 27.34 28.89
C PHE A 104 5.00 27.42 30.42
N ASP A 105 6.17 27.33 31.05
CA ASP A 105 6.33 27.41 32.51
C ASP A 105 5.86 28.77 33.07
N VAL A 106 6.21 29.88 32.40
CA VAL A 106 5.77 31.23 32.81
C VAL A 106 4.26 31.41 32.63
N TYR A 107 3.70 30.84 31.56
CA TYR A 107 2.27 30.94 31.28
C TYR A 107 1.43 30.12 32.27
N SER A 108 1.86 28.89 32.59
CA SER A 108 1.16 28.01 33.54
C SER A 108 1.17 28.60 34.96
N GLU A 109 2.30 29.14 35.42
CA GLU A 109 2.39 29.82 36.72
C GLU A 109 1.43 31.01 36.80
N LYS A 110 1.33 31.80 35.72
CA LYS A 110 0.41 32.95 35.68
C LYS A 110 -1.05 32.52 35.71
N LEU A 111 -1.39 31.41 35.05
CA LEU A 111 -2.72 30.81 35.08
C LEU A 111 -3.08 30.31 36.48
N GLU A 112 -2.19 29.60 37.17
CA GLU A 112 -2.41 29.12 38.53
C GLU A 112 -2.68 30.28 39.50
N ARG A 113 -1.90 31.37 39.40
CA ARG A 113 -2.12 32.57 40.22
C ARG A 113 -3.50 33.22 39.99
N LEU A 114 -4.00 33.20 38.75
CA LEU A 114 -5.33 33.71 38.42
C LEU A 114 -6.46 32.76 38.86
N MET A 115 -6.18 31.45 38.97
CA MET A 115 -7.15 30.46 39.43
C MET A 115 -7.29 30.41 40.96
N VAL A 116 -6.27 30.85 41.71
CA VAL A 116 -6.26 30.88 43.20
C VAL A 116 -6.78 32.21 43.77
N SER A 117 -6.93 33.27 42.95
CA SER A 117 -7.42 34.58 43.40
C SER A 117 -8.95 34.68 43.46
N HIS A 118 -9.61 33.77 44.18
CA HIS A 118 -11.04 33.81 44.45
C HIS A 118 -11.37 33.49 45.91
#